data_AF-A0AAT9GHZ5-F1
#
_entry.id   AF-A0AAT9GHZ5-F1
#
_cell.length_a   1.000
_cell.length_b   1.000
_cell.length_c   1.000
_cell.angle_alpha   90.00
_cell.angle_beta   90.00
_cell.angle_gamma   90.00
#
_symmetry.space_group_name_H-M   'P 1'
#
loop_
_entity.id
_entity.type
_entity.pdbx_description
1 polymer ?
#
loop_
_entity_poly.entity_id
_entity_poly.type
_entity_poly.pdbx_seq_one_letter_code
_entity_poly.pdbx_strand_id
1 'polypeptide(L)' 'MRNTTKLKLILQHYNIDFSMSEDLEITLTLFDKETGDTEDFSGKSYTHLISRAYTYFNKRRKEIHRSNY' A
#
# COMPACT_ATOMS: atom_id res chain seq x y z
N MET A 1 8.14 8.47 10.83
CA MET A 1 6.66 8.38 10.99
C MET A 1 6.27 6.97 11.43
N ARG A 2 5.37 6.85 12.42
CA ARG A 2 4.89 5.57 12.95
C ARG A 2 4.08 4.80 11.91
N ASN A 3 4.14 3.46 11.92
CA ASN A 3 3.42 2.63 10.95
C ASN A 3 1.91 2.84 10.98
N THR A 4 1.32 3.10 12.16
CA THR A 4 -0.10 3.42 12.28
C THR A 4 -0.47 4.69 11.53
N THR A 5 0.40 5.70 11.50
CA THR A 5 0.20 6.91 10.70
C THR A 5 0.33 6.64 9.20
N LYS A 6 1.33 5.85 8.78
CA LYS A 6 1.48 5.42 7.38
C LYS A 6 0.23 4.69 6.89
N LEU A 7 -0.24 3.72 7.67
CA LEU A 7 -1.44 2.93 7.38
C LEU A 7 -2.68 3.81 7.27
N LYS A 8 -2.87 4.75 8.20
CA LYS A 8 -4.00 5.68 8.16
C LYS A 8 -4.03 6.48 6.85
N LEU A 9 -2.87 6.93 6.36
CA LEU A 9 -2.78 7.64 5.09
C LEU A 9 -3.08 6.73 3.89
N ILE A 10 -2.57 5.50 3.88
CA ILE A 10 -2.87 4.51 2.83
C ILE A 10 -4.38 4.25 2.78
N LEU A 11 -5.01 3.98 3.92
CA LEU A 11 -6.44 3.67 4.04
C LEU A 11 -7.37 4.80 3.58
N GLN A 12 -6.89 6.05 3.49
CA GLN A 12 -7.69 7.13 2.91
C GLN A 12 -7.90 6.94 1.41
N HIS A 13 -6.92 6.39 0.69
CA HIS A 13 -6.92 6.28 -0.77
C HIS A 13 -7.10 4.85 -1.29
N TYR A 14 -6.78 3.84 -0.47
CA TYR A 14 -6.82 2.43 -0.84
C TYR A 14 -7.76 1.65 0.08
N ASN A 15 -8.48 0.69 -0.48
CA ASN A 15 -8.92 -0.47 0.31
C ASN A 15 -7.75 -1.45 0.39
N ILE A 16 -7.64 -2.19 1.49
CA ILE A 16 -6.53 -3.12 1.68
C ILE A 16 -7.05 -4.49 2.05
N ASP A 17 -6.39 -5.51 1.55
CA ASP A 17 -6.57 -6.90 1.96
C ASP A 17 -5.24 -7.47 2.49
N PHE A 18 -5.33 -8.34 3.49
CA PHE A 18 -4.20 -9.10 3.99
C PHE A 18 -4.53 -10.58 3.92
N SER A 19 -3.72 -11.31 3.17
CA SER A 19 -3.74 -12.76 3.14
C SER A 19 -2.41 -13.32 3.65
N MET A 20 -2.45 -14.56 4.14
CA MET A 20 -1.26 -15.27 4.60
C MET A 20 -1.22 -16.63 3.93
N SER A 21 -0.09 -16.96 3.32
CA SER A 21 0.13 -18.26 2.69
C SER A 21 0.52 -19.32 3.73
N GLU A 22 0.50 -20.59 3.31
CA GLU A 22 0.96 -21.72 4.12
C GLU A 22 2.45 -21.58 4.54
N ASP A 23 3.26 -20.90 3.72
CA ASP A 23 4.68 -20.60 3.97
C ASP A 23 4.92 -19.42 4.94
N LEU A 24 3.86 -18.97 5.62
CA LEU A 24 3.85 -17.82 6.52
C LEU A 24 4.26 -16.50 5.84
N GLU A 25 4.05 -16.40 4.53
CA GLU A 25 4.24 -15.16 3.80
C GLU A 25 2.95 -14.33 3.82
N ILE A 26 3.06 -13.06 4.19
CA ILE A 26 1.93 -12.14 4.21
C ILE A 26 1.91 -11.43 2.86
N THR A 27 0.74 -11.42 2.21
CA THR A 27 0.48 -10.60 1.04
C THR A 27 -0.45 -9.46 1.44
N LEU A 28 -0.02 -8.23 1.14
CA LEU A 28 -0.80 -7.01 1.25
C LEU A 28 -1.21 -6.57 -0.15
N THR A 29 -2.52 -6.59 -0.42
CA THR A 29 -3.09 -6.06 -1.65
C THR A 29 -3.68 -4.69 -1.39
N LEU A 30 -3.30 -3.71 -2.21
CA LEU A 30 -3.91 -2.39 -2.24
C LEU A 30 -4.87 -2.30 -3.43
N PHE A 31 -6.07 -1.82 -3.19
CA PHE A 31 -7.07 -1.51 -4.21
C PHE A 31 -7.31 0.00 -4.22
N ASP A 32 -6.89 0.66 -5.29
CA ASP A 32 -7.05 2.11 -5.45
C ASP A 32 -8.53 2.49 -5.55
N LYS A 33 -9.01 3.37 -4.68
CA LYS A 33 -10.43 3.71 -4.59
C LYS A 33 -10.92 4.57 -5.76
N GLU A 34 -10.02 5.23 -6.48
CA GLU A 34 -10.38 6.14 -7.58
C GLU A 34 -10.24 5.45 -8.93
N THR A 35 -9.17 4.70 -9.12
CA THR A 35 -8.84 4.07 -10.42
C THR A 35 -9.29 2.61 -10.53
N GLY A 36 -9.47 1.93 -9.39
CA GLY A 36 -9.67 0.47 -9.36
C GLY A 36 -8.39 -0.33 -9.60
N ASP A 37 -7.24 0.34 -9.76
CA ASP A 37 -5.93 -0.31 -9.92
C ASP A 37 -5.58 -1.13 -8.66
N THR A 38 -4.80 -2.19 -8.86
CA THR A 38 -4.35 -3.06 -7.77
C THR A 38 -2.83 -3.15 -7.73
N GLU A 39 -2.27 -3.26 -6.52
CA GLU A 39 -0.84 -3.44 -6.30
C GLU A 39 -0.60 -4.36 -5.09
N ASP A 40 0.29 -5.33 -5.28
CA ASP A 40 0.57 -6.38 -4.28
C ASP A 40 1.97 -6.29 -3.69
N PHE A 41 2.07 -6.51 -2.39
CA PHE A 41 3.33 -6.61 -1.66
C PHE A 41 3.36 -7.87 -0.82
N SER A 42 4.32 -8.76 -1.07
CA SER A 42 4.52 -9.97 -0.27
C SER A 42 5.79 -9.90 0.59
N GLY A 43 5.72 -10.53 1.77
CA GLY A 43 6.84 -10.67 2.68
C GLY A 43 6.46 -11.12 4.08
N LYS A 44 7.47 -11.48 4.88
CA LYS A 44 7.27 -12.06 6.22
C LYS A 44 6.97 -11.05 7.34
N SER A 45 7.00 -9.75 7.05
CA SER A 45 6.88 -8.71 8.07
C SER A 45 5.86 -7.64 7.69
N TYR A 46 4.78 -7.58 8.47
CA TYR A 46 3.75 -6.54 8.37
C TYR A 46 4.34 -5.11 8.35
N THR A 47 5.25 -4.80 9.28
CA THR A 47 5.89 -3.48 9.37
C THR A 47 6.66 -3.12 8.10
N HIS A 48 7.31 -4.10 7.48
CA HIS A 48 8.03 -3.92 6.23
C HIS A 48 7.05 -3.68 5.07
N LEU A 49 5.99 -4.48 4.99
CA LEU A 49 4.93 -4.32 3.97
C LEU A 49 4.28 -2.95 4.02
N ILE A 50 3.89 -2.47 5.21
CA ILE A 50 3.33 -1.11 5.37
C ILE A 50 4.32 -0.04 4.90
N SER A 51 5.62 -0.23 5.14
CA SER A 51 6.63 0.75 4.69
C SER A 51 6.83 0.75 3.17
N ARG A 52 6.74 -0.42 2.52
CA ARG A 52 6.77 -0.53 1.06
C ARG A 52 5.52 0.08 0.42
N ALA A 53 4.34 -0.29 0.90
CA ALA A 53 3.06 0.28 0.48
C ALA A 53 3.04 1.81 0.63
N TYR A 54 3.57 2.35 1.73
CA TYR A 54 3.65 3.80 1.93
C TYR A 54 4.61 4.49 0.95
N THR A 55 5.72 3.83 0.60
CA THR A 55 6.65 4.35 -0.41
C THR A 55 6.00 4.38 -1.78
N TYR A 56 5.29 3.31 -2.16
CA TYR A 56 4.50 3.23 -3.39
C TYR A 56 3.46 4.35 -3.44
N PHE A 57 2.65 4.52 -2.39
CA PHE A 57 1.68 5.59 -2.26
C PHE A 57 2.27 6.98 -2.55
N ASN A 58 3.42 7.31 -1.93
CA ASN A 58 4.06 8.60 -2.14
C ASN A 58 4.57 8.79 -3.58
N LYS A 59 5.04 7.71 -4.21
CA LYS A 59 5.48 7.75 -5.62
C LYS A 59 4.28 8.03 -6.52
N ARG A 60 3.18 7.27 -6.34
CA ARG A 60 1.94 7.42 -7.11
C ARG A 60 1.35 8.81 -7.00
N ARG A 61 1.31 9.38 -5.79
CA ARG A 61 0.84 10.77 -5.57
C ARG A 61 1.68 11.82 -6.31
N LYS A 62 3.00 11.64 -6.37
CA LYS A 62 3.89 12.56 -7.10
C LYS A 62 3.68 12.46 -8.61
N GLU A 63 3.43 11.27 -9.13
CA GLU A 63 3.12 11.05 -10.54
C GLU A 63 1.81 11.74 -10.93
N ILE A 64 0.74 11.52 -10.15
CA ILE A 64 -0.56 12.18 -10.38
C ILE A 64 -0.44 13.71 -10.33
N HIS A 65 0.31 14.24 -9.36
CA HIS A 65 0.50 15.69 -9.26
C HIS A 65 1.29 16.26 -10.43
N ARG A 66 2.24 15.50 -11.01
CA ARG A 66 3.02 15.93 -12.19
C ARG A 66 2.22 15.86 -13.49
N SER A 67 1.28 14.94 -13.63
CA SER A 67 0.46 14.81 -14.84
C SER A 67 -0.65 15.88 -14.96
N ASN A 68 -0.87 16.69 -13.92
CA ASN A 68 -1.88 17.76 -13.90
C ASN A 68 -1.30 19.15 -14.26
N TYR A 69 -0.10 19.20 -14.86
CA TYR A 69 0.58 20.38 -15.40
C TYR A 69 1.01 20.12 -16.83
#